data_AF-A0A178M352-F1
#
_entry.id   AF-A0A178M352-F1
#
_cell.length_a   1.000
_cell.length_b   1.000
_cell.length_c   1.000
_cell.angle_alpha   90.00
_cell.angle_beta   90.00
_cell.angle_gamma   90.00
#
_symmetry.space_group_name_H-M   'P 1'
#
loop_
_entity.id
_entity.type
_entity.pdbx_description
1 polymer ?
#
loop_
_entity_poly.entity_id
_entity_poly.type
_entity_poly.pdbx_seq_one_letter_code
_entity_poly.pdbx_strand_id
1 'polypeptide(L)'
;MNATDGILALVDDEVLNADIDRVVAAAGLRIVRASDPSNRRVWTSAAAVLVDSAAARRCAARGLPRRARVLLISTGPPAPADWEAAVAIGAQQIVTLPTDDRELMAVLADATETGGESGARGPVVAVVAGRGGGGASVLATAVAQAAAESLLVDGDPWSGGLDLVLGSETQPGLRWPDLSLAGGRVSYAALRDALPKRHGVTVLSGSRVLSGDGFSNDIDAAPLGAVIDAGSRGGVTVVCDVARRPSAASEVAVASADLVVLVTSADVRSCAAAAATAQWVTAANPNTGAVVRGPAPGGLRPVDVARIVGLPVLAAMRPQPGIDTALERGGLQVRPRSPLGKAAREVLSVLCQNPQLLSMTELAA
;
A
#
# COMPACT_ATOMS: atom_id res chain seq x y z
N MET A 1 -4.53 13.28 -25.89
CA MET A 1 -3.40 14.06 -25.32
C MET A 1 -3.36 13.76 -23.85
N ASN A 2 -2.48 12.86 -23.41
CA ASN A 2 -2.48 12.35 -22.05
C ASN A 2 -1.62 13.25 -21.16
N ALA A 3 -2.21 13.77 -20.10
CA ALA A 3 -1.67 14.75 -19.17
C ALA A 3 -0.71 14.16 -18.12
N THR A 4 0.00 13.07 -18.44
CA THR A 4 0.47 12.14 -17.40
C THR A 4 1.77 12.48 -16.67
N ASP A 5 2.54 13.50 -17.05
CA ASP A 5 3.83 13.81 -16.38
C ASP A 5 4.01 15.31 -16.08
N GLY A 6 2.94 16.02 -15.75
CA GLY A 6 2.96 17.47 -15.47
C GLY A 6 2.85 17.80 -13.98
N ILE A 7 3.48 18.91 -13.57
CA ILE A 7 3.21 19.59 -12.31
C ILE A 7 1.94 20.40 -12.45
N LEU A 8 0.95 20.14 -11.59
CA LEU A 8 -0.27 20.95 -11.55
C LEU A 8 -0.04 22.12 -10.59
N ALA A 9 -0.09 23.35 -11.09
CA ALA A 9 -0.01 24.55 -10.28
C ALA A 9 -1.38 25.22 -10.17
N LEU A 10 -1.91 25.26 -8.96
CA LEU A 10 -3.14 25.97 -8.58
C LEU A 10 -2.71 27.14 -7.68
N VAL A 11 -2.19 28.19 -8.30
CA VAL A 11 -1.62 29.34 -7.59
C VAL A 11 -2.28 30.58 -8.16
N ASP A 12 -3.00 31.30 -7.31
CA ASP A 12 -3.66 32.57 -7.65
C ASP A 12 -2.71 33.75 -7.41
N ASP A 13 -1.79 33.64 -6.45
CA ASP A 13 -0.78 34.67 -6.20
C ASP A 13 0.24 34.71 -7.35
N GLU A 14 0.06 35.69 -8.26
CA GLU A 14 0.90 35.83 -9.44
C GLU A 14 2.38 36.10 -9.11
N VAL A 15 2.69 36.59 -7.91
CA VAL A 15 4.09 36.85 -7.48
C VAL A 15 4.89 35.55 -7.41
N LEU A 16 4.24 34.44 -7.04
CA LEU A 16 4.87 33.12 -6.95
C LEU A 16 5.20 32.51 -8.32
N ASN A 17 4.53 32.94 -9.39
CA ASN A 17 4.64 32.28 -10.68
C ASN A 17 6.06 32.28 -11.24
N ALA A 18 6.78 33.40 -11.11
CA ALA A 18 8.14 33.53 -11.62
C ALA A 18 9.12 32.58 -10.91
N ASP A 19 9.03 32.47 -9.58
CA ASP A 19 9.87 31.58 -8.80
C ASP A 19 9.53 30.10 -9.05
N ILE A 20 8.23 29.77 -9.12
CA ILE A 20 7.77 28.42 -9.46
C ILE A 20 8.26 28.02 -10.86
N ASP A 21 8.10 28.89 -11.87
CA ASP A 21 8.56 28.61 -13.23
C ASP A 21 10.05 28.37 -13.29
N ARG A 22 10.84 29.17 -12.57
CA ARG A 22 12.29 29.01 -12.49
C ARG A 22 12.66 27.63 -11.92
N VAL A 23 12.04 27.23 -10.81
CA VAL A 23 12.34 25.94 -10.16
C VAL A 23 11.86 24.75 -11.01
N VAL A 24 10.65 24.81 -11.56
CA VAL A 24 10.11 23.75 -12.41
C VAL A 24 10.90 23.61 -13.72
N ALA A 25 11.34 24.72 -14.32
CA ALA A 25 12.20 24.71 -15.50
C ALA A 25 13.59 24.12 -15.19
N ALA A 26 14.17 24.47 -14.04
CA ALA A 26 15.43 23.87 -13.57
C ALA A 26 15.29 22.35 -13.35
N ALA A 27 14.09 21.88 -12.98
CA ALA A 27 13.76 20.48 -12.86
C ALA A 27 13.54 19.74 -14.20
N GLY A 28 13.50 20.45 -15.32
CA GLY A 28 13.16 19.86 -16.63
C GLY A 28 11.69 19.40 -16.74
N LEU A 29 10.81 19.90 -15.88
CA LEU A 29 9.41 19.48 -15.77
C LEU A 29 8.48 20.40 -16.55
N ARG A 30 7.30 19.89 -16.93
CA ARG A 30 6.21 20.69 -17.50
C ARG A 30 5.25 21.14 -16.42
N ILE A 31 4.93 22.43 -16.39
CA ILE A 31 3.90 23.01 -15.53
C ILE A 31 2.58 23.15 -16.29
N VAL A 32 1.49 22.77 -15.64
CA VAL A 32 0.11 23.01 -16.07
C VAL A 32 -0.54 23.90 -15.03
N ARG A 33 -0.87 25.12 -15.41
CA ARG A 33 -1.58 26.07 -14.54
C ARG A 33 -3.08 25.94 -14.71
N ALA A 34 -3.80 25.96 -13.60
CA ALA A 34 -5.25 26.05 -13.61
C ALA A 34 -5.73 26.77 -12.35
N SER A 35 -6.84 27.49 -12.44
CA SER A 35 -7.52 28.06 -11.25
C SER A 35 -8.13 26.94 -10.38
N ASP A 36 -8.50 25.85 -11.04
CA ASP A 36 -9.13 24.66 -10.48
C ASP A 36 -8.81 23.42 -11.33
N PRO A 37 -8.68 22.23 -10.71
CA PRO A 37 -8.56 20.99 -11.47
C PRO A 37 -9.85 20.71 -12.24
N SER A 38 -9.74 20.50 -13.55
CA SER A 38 -10.87 20.26 -14.46
C SER A 38 -11.64 18.98 -14.12
N ASN A 39 -10.98 17.99 -13.52
CA ASN A 39 -11.59 16.81 -12.92
C ASN A 39 -10.67 16.19 -11.84
N ARG A 40 -11.21 15.25 -11.06
CA ARG A 40 -10.44 14.52 -10.02
C ARG A 40 -9.25 13.74 -10.59
N ARG A 41 -9.31 13.27 -11.85
CA ARG A 41 -8.21 12.53 -12.48
C ARG A 41 -6.97 13.40 -12.64
N VAL A 42 -7.11 14.65 -13.10
CA VAL A 42 -6.01 15.60 -13.23
C VAL A 42 -5.32 15.86 -11.89
N TRP A 43 -6.11 15.98 -10.81
CA TRP A 43 -5.58 16.09 -9.46
C TRP A 43 -4.79 14.85 -9.04
N THR A 44 -5.31 13.65 -9.28
CA THR A 44 -4.64 12.40 -8.86
C THR A 44 -3.45 12.01 -9.76
N SER A 45 -3.45 12.42 -11.03
CA SER A 45 -2.42 12.02 -12.01
C SER A 45 -1.23 12.97 -12.09
N ALA A 46 -1.32 14.18 -11.52
CA ALA A 46 -0.19 15.11 -11.53
C ALA A 46 1.04 14.51 -10.84
N ALA A 47 2.25 14.82 -11.29
CA ALA A 47 3.46 14.30 -10.63
C ALA A 47 3.66 14.92 -9.23
N ALA A 48 3.35 16.21 -9.12
CA ALA A 48 3.12 16.93 -7.87
C ALA A 48 2.07 18.03 -8.09
N VAL A 49 1.47 18.52 -7.00
CA VAL A 49 0.52 19.63 -7.01
C VAL A 49 1.07 20.75 -6.15
N LEU A 50 1.23 21.93 -6.76
CA LEU A 50 1.62 23.17 -6.09
C LEU A 50 0.35 23.99 -5.86
N VAL A 51 0.08 24.37 -4.62
CA VAL A 51 -1.07 25.19 -4.25
C VAL A 51 -0.61 26.40 -3.45
N ASP A 52 -1.27 27.55 -3.56
CA ASP A 52 -1.15 28.58 -2.54
C ASP A 52 -2.22 28.40 -1.44
N SER A 53 -2.19 29.28 -0.44
CA SER A 53 -3.13 29.26 0.69
C SER A 53 -4.61 29.37 0.25
N ALA A 54 -4.90 30.15 -0.78
CA ALA A 54 -6.27 30.34 -1.28
C ALA A 54 -6.77 29.10 -2.03
N ALA A 55 -5.95 28.55 -2.92
CA ALA A 55 -6.26 27.35 -3.69
C ALA A 55 -6.36 26.11 -2.78
N ALA A 56 -5.51 25.99 -1.75
CA ALA A 56 -5.58 24.91 -0.77
C ALA A 56 -6.94 24.87 -0.06
N ARG A 57 -7.45 26.02 0.41
CA ARG A 57 -8.78 26.12 1.03
C ARG A 57 -9.91 25.74 0.08
N ARG A 58 -9.86 26.20 -1.18
CA ARG A 58 -10.86 25.83 -2.20
C ARG A 58 -10.84 24.33 -2.49
N CYS A 59 -9.67 23.75 -2.67
CA CYS A 59 -9.50 22.33 -2.93
C CYS A 59 -10.01 21.46 -1.78
N ALA A 60 -9.78 21.90 -0.54
CA ALA A 60 -10.27 21.22 0.67
C ALA A 60 -11.81 21.28 0.75
N ALA A 61 -12.41 22.46 0.51
CA ALA A 61 -13.86 22.63 0.50
C ALA A 61 -14.56 21.77 -0.57
N ARG A 62 -13.86 21.46 -1.68
CA ARG A 62 -14.35 20.58 -2.76
C ARG A 62 -14.18 19.08 -2.47
N GLY A 63 -13.50 18.72 -1.38
CA GLY A 63 -13.24 17.32 -1.02
C GLY A 63 -12.40 16.58 -2.06
N LEU A 64 -11.33 17.22 -2.57
CA LEU A 64 -10.36 16.51 -3.40
C LEU A 64 -9.66 15.42 -2.57
N PRO A 65 -9.39 14.24 -3.17
CA PRO A 65 -8.80 13.12 -2.44
C PRO A 65 -7.38 13.47 -1.98
N ARG A 66 -7.01 13.03 -0.76
CA ARG A 66 -5.63 13.17 -0.30
C ARG A 66 -4.68 12.39 -1.21
N ARG A 67 -3.51 12.97 -1.47
CA ARG A 67 -2.46 12.37 -2.28
C ARG A 67 -1.09 12.84 -1.81
N ALA A 68 -0.06 12.07 -2.14
CA ALA A 68 1.31 12.51 -1.94
C ALA A 68 1.66 13.68 -2.86
N ARG A 69 2.69 14.45 -2.47
CA ARG A 69 3.28 15.56 -3.23
C ARG A 69 2.30 16.70 -3.50
N VAL A 70 1.53 17.07 -2.48
CA VAL A 70 0.82 18.36 -2.42
C VAL A 70 1.68 19.30 -1.60
N LEU A 71 2.11 20.42 -2.19
CA LEU A 71 3.00 21.41 -1.59
C LEU A 71 2.26 22.74 -1.53
N LEU A 72 2.20 23.35 -0.35
CA LEU A 72 1.69 24.70 -0.22
C LEU A 72 2.86 25.67 -0.44
N ILE A 73 2.72 26.61 -1.36
CA ILE A 73 3.75 27.59 -1.71
C ILE A 73 3.34 28.95 -1.12
N SER A 74 4.27 29.60 -0.42
CA SER A 74 4.08 30.94 0.15
C SER A 74 5.19 31.89 -0.28
N THR A 75 4.89 33.19 -0.30
CA THR A 75 5.85 34.29 -0.62
C THR A 75 6.67 34.73 0.60
N GLY A 76 6.28 34.32 1.80
CA GLY A 76 6.91 34.69 3.05
C GLY A 76 6.68 33.64 4.14
N PRO A 77 7.20 33.88 5.36
CA PRO A 77 7.08 32.95 6.47
C PRO A 77 5.62 32.56 6.71
N PRO A 78 5.30 31.25 6.85
CA PRO A 78 3.93 30.78 6.88
C PRO A 78 3.19 31.30 8.11
N ALA A 79 2.04 31.92 7.88
CA ALA A 79 1.13 32.37 8.92
C ALA A 79 0.26 31.19 9.43
N PRO A 80 -0.40 31.31 10.60
CA PRO A 80 -1.29 30.26 11.11
C PRO A 80 -2.36 29.79 10.09
N ALA A 81 -2.87 30.71 9.27
CA ALA A 81 -3.85 30.40 8.22
C ALA A 81 -3.29 29.50 7.10
N ASP A 82 -1.98 29.56 6.84
CA ASP A 82 -1.32 28.71 5.85
C ASP A 82 -1.16 27.28 6.39
N TRP A 83 -0.86 27.15 7.68
CA TRP A 83 -0.83 25.86 8.37
C TRP A 83 -2.21 25.20 8.38
N GLU A 84 -3.27 25.94 8.70
CA GLU A 84 -4.64 25.43 8.64
C GLU A 84 -5.01 24.97 7.22
N ALA A 85 -4.67 25.76 6.20
CA ALA A 85 -4.94 25.43 4.81
C ALA A 85 -4.15 24.19 4.35
N ALA A 86 -2.88 24.09 4.73
CA ALA A 86 -2.03 22.93 4.47
C ALA A 86 -2.61 21.66 5.09
N VAL A 87 -3.03 21.70 6.35
CA VAL A 87 -3.64 20.56 7.04
C VAL A 87 -4.97 20.15 6.39
N ALA A 88 -5.80 21.12 6.03
CA ALA A 88 -7.11 20.87 5.42
C ALA A 88 -6.99 20.13 4.08
N ILE A 89 -6.03 20.52 3.22
CA ILE A 89 -5.81 19.85 1.93
C ILE A 89 -4.92 18.60 2.04
N GLY A 90 -4.24 18.41 3.18
CA GLY A 90 -3.25 17.35 3.37
C GLY A 90 -1.93 17.64 2.63
N ALA A 91 -1.51 18.91 2.59
CA ALA A 91 -0.19 19.27 2.08
C ALA A 91 0.91 18.64 2.94
N GLN A 92 1.94 18.11 2.27
CA GLN A 92 3.04 17.43 2.95
C GLN A 92 4.03 18.41 3.59
N GLN A 93 4.10 19.62 3.05
CA GLN A 93 5.01 20.67 3.51
C GLN A 93 4.53 22.03 2.96
N ILE A 94 5.01 23.09 3.62
CA ILE A 94 4.88 24.47 3.17
C ILE A 94 6.27 24.93 2.72
N VAL A 95 6.38 25.45 1.50
CA VAL A 95 7.63 25.91 0.87
C VAL A 95 7.54 27.42 0.69
N THR A 96 8.50 28.15 1.25
CA THR A 96 8.56 29.61 1.12
C THR A 96 9.47 29.98 -0.05
N LEU A 97 8.93 30.52 -1.14
CA LEU A 97 9.75 31.00 -2.27
C LEU A 97 10.08 32.50 -2.11
N PRO A 98 11.31 32.92 -2.46
CA PRO A 98 12.39 32.13 -3.07
C PRO A 98 13.31 31.38 -2.08
N THR A 99 13.08 31.48 -0.77
CA THR A 99 13.99 30.96 0.28
C THR A 99 14.24 29.45 0.20
N ASP A 100 13.21 28.66 -0.09
CA ASP A 100 13.22 27.19 -0.04
C ASP A 100 13.22 26.57 -1.45
N ASP A 101 13.79 27.27 -2.44
CA ASP A 101 13.83 26.85 -3.85
C ASP A 101 14.48 25.46 -4.05
N ARG A 102 15.55 25.17 -3.29
CA ARG A 102 16.25 23.88 -3.28
C ARG A 102 15.38 22.75 -2.74
N GLU A 103 14.53 23.04 -1.76
CA GLU A 103 13.63 22.04 -1.20
C GLU A 103 12.52 21.70 -2.19
N LEU A 104 11.92 22.71 -2.83
CA LEU A 104 10.98 22.50 -3.92
C LEU A 104 11.63 21.71 -5.06
N MET A 105 12.86 22.07 -5.45
CA MET A 105 13.61 21.36 -6.48
C MET A 105 13.83 19.89 -6.08
N ALA A 106 14.27 19.59 -4.86
CA ALA A 106 14.43 18.21 -4.42
C ALA A 106 13.12 17.41 -4.50
N VAL A 107 11.98 18.00 -4.11
CA VAL A 107 10.67 17.34 -4.19
C VAL A 107 10.22 17.10 -5.64
N LEU A 108 10.49 18.06 -6.52
CA LEU A 108 10.16 17.96 -7.95
C LEU A 108 11.07 16.95 -8.68
N ALA A 109 12.37 16.90 -8.35
CA ALA A 109 13.29 15.88 -8.86
C ALA A 109 12.85 14.46 -8.44
N ASP A 110 12.44 14.29 -7.18
CA ASP A 110 11.83 13.05 -6.71
C ASP A 110 10.55 12.71 -7.50
N ALA A 111 9.77 13.72 -7.89
CA ALA A 111 8.58 13.53 -8.70
C ALA A 111 8.92 13.01 -10.11
N THR A 112 10.03 13.48 -10.70
CA THR A 112 10.54 12.98 -11.99
C THR A 112 11.19 11.62 -11.90
N GLU A 113 11.94 11.28 -10.85
CA GLU A 113 12.54 9.94 -10.75
C GLU A 113 11.46 8.85 -10.58
N THR A 114 10.28 9.21 -10.08
CA THR A 114 9.10 8.32 -10.02
C THR A 114 8.25 8.36 -11.30
N GLY A 115 8.50 9.31 -12.23
CA GLY A 115 7.74 9.47 -13.48
C GLY A 115 8.58 9.34 -14.77
N GLY A 116 9.91 9.25 -14.65
CA GLY A 116 10.88 9.28 -15.75
C GLY A 116 11.08 7.94 -16.46
N GLU A 117 10.56 6.87 -15.87
CA GLU A 117 10.29 5.62 -16.56
C GLU A 117 8.79 5.39 -16.43
N SER A 118 8.09 4.97 -17.49
CA SER A 118 6.67 4.63 -17.45
C SER A 118 6.35 3.39 -16.58
N GLY A 119 6.95 3.24 -15.41
CA GLY A 119 6.58 2.27 -14.38
C GLY A 119 5.47 2.86 -13.53
N ALA A 120 4.22 2.44 -13.76
CA ALA A 120 3.15 2.71 -12.82
C ALA A 120 3.57 2.27 -11.40
N ARG A 121 3.15 3.01 -10.37
CA ARG A 121 3.27 2.60 -8.96
C ARG A 121 2.89 1.12 -8.84
N GLY A 122 3.76 0.34 -8.22
CA GLY A 122 3.52 -1.07 -7.96
C GLY A 122 2.35 -1.23 -6.98
N PRO A 123 1.41 -2.14 -7.25
CA PRO A 123 0.19 -2.24 -6.46
C PRO A 123 0.49 -2.79 -5.07
N VAL A 124 -0.29 -2.38 -4.08
CA VAL A 124 -0.18 -2.82 -2.69
C VAL A 124 -1.38 -3.68 -2.32
N VAL A 125 -1.14 -4.85 -1.76
CA VAL A 125 -2.19 -5.75 -1.24
C VAL A 125 -1.91 -6.09 0.21
N ALA A 126 -2.89 -5.87 1.08
CA ALA A 126 -2.86 -6.32 2.46
C ALA A 126 -3.64 -7.64 2.58
N VAL A 127 -3.08 -8.62 3.29
CA VAL A 127 -3.70 -9.92 3.51
C VAL A 127 -3.89 -10.11 5.01
N VAL A 128 -5.11 -10.42 5.44
CA VAL A 128 -5.46 -10.59 6.86
C VAL A 128 -6.30 -11.84 7.05
N ALA A 129 -6.10 -12.54 8.17
CA ALA A 129 -6.87 -13.73 8.48
C ALA A 129 -8.17 -13.37 9.20
N GLY A 130 -9.32 -13.86 8.73
CA GLY A 130 -10.60 -13.75 9.45
C GLY A 130 -10.67 -14.60 10.73
N ARG A 131 -9.71 -15.50 10.94
CA ARG A 131 -9.60 -16.37 12.12
C ARG A 131 -8.14 -16.74 12.38
N GLY A 132 -7.83 -17.22 13.59
CA GLY A 132 -6.53 -17.83 13.88
C GLY A 132 -6.28 -19.04 12.97
N GLY A 133 -5.09 -19.14 12.37
CA GLY A 133 -4.80 -20.19 11.38
C GLY A 133 -5.69 -20.11 10.11
N GLY A 134 -6.10 -18.90 9.72
CA GLY A 134 -6.86 -18.66 8.50
C GLY A 134 -6.07 -18.92 7.22
N GLY A 135 -4.74 -18.84 7.29
CA GLY A 135 -3.82 -19.02 6.15
C GLY A 135 -3.47 -17.72 5.43
N ALA A 136 -3.53 -16.57 6.11
CA ALA A 136 -3.16 -15.27 5.55
C ALA A 136 -1.70 -15.26 5.08
N SER A 137 -0.75 -15.61 5.94
CA SER A 137 0.68 -15.71 5.60
C SER A 137 0.94 -16.60 4.38
N VAL A 138 0.30 -17.77 4.32
CA VAL A 138 0.43 -18.70 3.20
C VAL A 138 -0.14 -18.10 1.90
N LEU A 139 -1.28 -17.41 1.96
CA LEU A 139 -1.84 -16.72 0.80
C LEU A 139 -0.98 -15.52 0.39
N ALA A 140 -0.49 -14.73 1.34
CA ALA A 140 0.39 -13.59 1.09
C ALA A 140 1.66 -14.03 0.35
N THR A 141 2.34 -15.08 0.84
CA THR A 141 3.48 -15.67 0.15
C THR A 141 3.12 -16.20 -1.24
N ALA A 142 1.94 -16.81 -1.41
CA ALA A 142 1.48 -17.29 -2.72
C ALA A 142 1.21 -16.16 -3.71
N VAL A 143 0.61 -15.05 -3.26
CA VAL A 143 0.37 -13.84 -4.05
C VAL A 143 1.70 -13.21 -4.46
N ALA A 144 2.65 -13.09 -3.53
CA ALA A 144 4.00 -12.60 -3.82
C ALA A 144 4.72 -13.46 -4.87
N GLN A 145 4.70 -14.79 -4.72
CA GLN A 145 5.30 -15.73 -5.70
C GLN A 145 4.63 -15.70 -7.08
N ALA A 146 3.37 -15.29 -7.16
CA ALA A 146 2.62 -15.23 -8.42
C ALA A 146 2.84 -13.90 -9.17
N ALA A 147 3.36 -12.86 -8.50
CA ALA A 147 3.73 -11.59 -9.11
C ALA A 147 5.09 -11.72 -9.84
N ALA A 148 5.34 -10.83 -10.81
CA ALA A 148 6.60 -10.84 -11.57
C ALA A 148 7.80 -10.43 -10.70
N GLU A 149 7.63 -9.37 -9.91
CA GLU A 149 8.54 -8.96 -8.84
C GLU A 149 7.70 -8.46 -7.66
N SER A 150 8.08 -8.85 -6.45
CA SER A 150 7.32 -8.51 -5.26
C SER A 150 8.17 -8.29 -4.02
N LEU A 151 7.68 -7.39 -3.17
CA LEU A 151 8.11 -7.21 -1.80
C LEU A 151 7.06 -7.81 -0.85
N LEU A 152 7.43 -8.86 -0.11
CA LEU A 152 6.61 -9.47 0.92
C LEU A 152 6.99 -8.90 2.29
N VAL A 153 6.04 -8.29 2.99
CA VAL A 153 6.26 -7.62 4.27
C VAL A 153 5.47 -8.33 5.36
N ASP A 154 6.18 -8.77 6.39
CA ASP A 154 5.61 -9.34 7.60
C ASP A 154 5.15 -8.21 8.53
N GLY A 155 3.85 -8.08 8.74
CA GLY A 155 3.22 -7.06 9.58
C GLY A 155 2.71 -7.60 10.91
N ASP A 156 3.09 -8.81 11.31
CA ASP A 156 2.71 -9.41 12.59
C ASP A 156 3.93 -9.62 13.50
N PRO A 157 4.06 -8.85 14.60
CA PRO A 157 5.09 -9.02 15.64
C PRO A 157 5.25 -10.44 16.18
N TRP A 158 4.21 -11.29 16.02
CA TRP A 158 4.15 -12.65 16.57
C TRP A 158 4.05 -13.74 15.48
N SER A 159 4.37 -13.43 14.21
CA SER A 159 4.19 -14.34 13.06
C SER A 159 5.09 -15.58 13.03
N GLY A 160 6.24 -15.56 13.74
CA GLY A 160 7.32 -16.54 13.59
C GLY A 160 8.26 -16.27 12.39
N GLY A 161 7.90 -15.33 11.53
CA GLY A 161 8.67 -14.86 10.38
C GLY A 161 8.20 -15.43 9.04
N LEU A 162 7.81 -14.55 8.12
CA LEU A 162 7.50 -14.92 6.73
C LEU A 162 8.69 -15.53 5.96
N ASP A 163 9.91 -15.31 6.42
CA ASP A 163 11.08 -15.96 5.84
C ASP A 163 11.05 -17.49 5.98
N LEU A 164 10.44 -18.05 7.03
CA LEU A 164 10.20 -19.50 7.14
C LEU A 164 9.13 -19.98 6.15
N VAL A 165 8.06 -19.20 5.98
CA VAL A 165 6.99 -19.54 5.01
C VAL A 165 7.54 -19.53 3.59
N LEU A 166 8.42 -18.57 3.27
CA LEU A 166 9.09 -18.49 1.98
C LEU A 166 10.26 -19.49 1.86
N GLY A 167 10.83 -19.97 2.96
CA GLY A 167 12.00 -20.86 3.00
C GLY A 167 13.33 -20.13 2.77
N SER A 168 13.41 -18.88 3.19
CA SER A 168 14.57 -17.97 3.06
C SER A 168 15.23 -17.65 4.40
N GLU A 169 14.94 -18.40 5.45
CA GLU A 169 15.45 -18.18 6.81
C GLU A 169 16.97 -18.26 6.94
N THR A 170 17.63 -19.01 6.04
CA THR A 170 19.09 -19.11 5.96
C THR A 170 19.73 -18.08 5.05
N GLN A 171 18.93 -17.29 4.32
CA GLN A 171 19.45 -16.25 3.43
C GLN A 171 19.91 -15.04 4.25
N PRO A 172 21.13 -14.51 3.98
CA PRO A 172 21.60 -13.31 4.64
C PRO A 172 20.74 -12.10 4.23
N GLY A 173 20.69 -11.09 5.10
CA GLY A 173 19.98 -9.84 4.86
C GLY A 173 19.29 -9.33 6.12
N LEU A 174 18.87 -8.06 6.07
CA LEU A 174 18.24 -7.37 7.20
C LEU A 174 16.86 -7.97 7.52
N ARG A 175 16.49 -7.94 8.81
CA ARG A 175 15.13 -8.18 9.33
C ARG A 175 14.62 -6.92 10.02
N TRP A 176 13.38 -6.94 10.50
CA TRP A 176 12.78 -5.80 11.22
C TRP A 176 13.70 -5.19 12.30
N PRO A 177 14.33 -5.95 13.21
CA PRO A 177 15.20 -5.37 14.24
C PRO A 177 16.49 -4.75 13.71
N ASP A 178 16.93 -5.13 12.50
CA ASP A 178 18.13 -4.60 11.87
C ASP A 178 17.84 -3.33 11.06
N LEU A 179 16.55 -3.03 10.81
CA LEU A 179 16.12 -1.85 10.07
C LEU A 179 16.07 -0.61 10.97
N SER A 180 17.15 0.15 11.00
CA SER A 180 17.13 1.50 11.54
C SER A 180 16.62 2.48 10.47
N LEU A 181 15.30 2.65 10.40
CA LEU A 181 14.67 3.67 9.57
C LEU A 181 14.54 4.98 10.36
N ALA A 182 15.67 5.63 10.62
CA ALA A 182 15.72 6.93 11.29
C ALA A 182 15.24 8.04 10.34
N GLY A 183 13.92 8.16 10.13
CA GLY A 183 13.28 9.28 9.42
C GLY A 183 13.70 9.54 7.96
N GLY A 184 14.63 8.74 7.42
CA GLY A 184 15.16 8.87 6.06
C GLY A 184 14.30 8.15 5.03
N ARG A 185 14.30 8.65 3.80
CA ARG A 185 13.62 8.00 2.66
C ARG A 185 14.38 6.73 2.28
N VAL A 186 13.65 5.62 2.16
CA VAL A 186 14.19 4.34 1.70
C VAL A 186 13.81 4.13 0.24
N SER A 187 14.75 3.71 -0.60
CA SER A 187 14.49 3.28 -1.97
C SER A 187 14.24 1.78 -2.03
N TYR A 188 13.40 1.31 -2.95
CA TYR A 188 13.20 -0.13 -3.14
C TYR A 188 14.49 -0.85 -3.57
N ALA A 189 15.35 -0.21 -4.37
CA ALA A 189 16.64 -0.79 -4.74
C ALA A 189 17.49 -1.11 -3.50
N ALA A 190 17.57 -0.18 -2.54
CA ALA A 190 18.29 -0.40 -1.29
C ALA A 190 17.66 -1.54 -0.46
N LEU A 191 16.32 -1.60 -0.38
CA LEU A 191 15.63 -2.72 0.28
C LEU A 191 15.91 -4.05 -0.41
N ARG A 192 15.79 -4.11 -1.73
CA ARG A 192 16.02 -5.32 -2.51
C ARG A 192 17.42 -5.88 -2.32
N ASP A 193 18.41 -5.00 -2.22
CA ASP A 193 19.82 -5.39 -2.06
C ASP A 193 20.16 -5.74 -0.60
N ALA A 194 19.44 -5.18 0.38
CA ALA A 194 19.66 -5.41 1.80
C ALA A 194 18.83 -6.56 2.39
N LEU A 195 17.68 -6.88 1.80
CA LEU A 195 16.74 -7.90 2.30
C LEU A 195 16.97 -9.26 1.64
N PRO A 196 16.62 -10.37 2.32
CA PRO A 196 16.59 -11.68 1.71
C PRO A 196 15.70 -11.73 0.48
N LYS A 197 16.14 -12.50 -0.52
CA LYS A 197 15.38 -12.77 -1.73
C LYS A 197 15.33 -14.27 -2.02
N ARG A 198 14.15 -14.79 -2.34
CA ARG A 198 13.98 -16.18 -2.78
C ARG A 198 12.82 -16.30 -3.75
N HIS A 199 12.99 -17.09 -4.82
CA HIS A 199 11.98 -17.31 -5.85
C HIS A 199 11.41 -16.00 -6.45
N GLY A 200 12.24 -14.98 -6.61
CA GLY A 200 11.81 -13.67 -7.12
C GLY A 200 11.13 -12.76 -6.09
N VAL A 201 10.91 -13.24 -4.86
CA VAL A 201 10.29 -12.49 -3.76
C VAL A 201 11.37 -11.92 -2.84
N THR A 202 11.42 -10.61 -2.70
CA THR A 202 12.16 -9.92 -1.65
C THR A 202 11.30 -9.91 -0.38
N VAL A 203 11.85 -10.29 0.78
CA VAL A 203 11.06 -10.43 2.02
C VAL A 203 11.62 -9.61 3.16
N LEU A 204 10.77 -8.82 3.81
CA LEU A 204 11.02 -8.23 5.11
C LEU A 204 10.24 -9.01 6.17
N SER A 205 10.97 -9.67 7.07
CA SER A 205 10.43 -10.56 8.09
C SER A 205 10.88 -10.14 9.48
N GLY A 206 10.17 -10.61 10.52
CA GLY A 206 10.66 -10.54 11.90
C GLY A 206 11.97 -11.30 12.10
N SER A 207 12.72 -10.96 13.15
CA SER A 207 13.87 -11.74 13.61
C SER A 207 13.44 -12.73 14.69
N ARG A 208 14.18 -13.83 14.80
CA ARG A 208 14.06 -14.82 15.89
C ARG A 208 15.16 -14.67 16.94
N VAL A 209 16.16 -13.82 16.68
CA VAL A 209 17.29 -13.59 17.59
C VAL A 209 16.90 -12.52 18.60
N LEU A 210 16.92 -12.89 19.87
CA LEU A 210 16.81 -11.96 21.00
C LEU A 210 18.13 -11.18 21.12
N SER A 211 18.27 -10.10 20.36
CA SER A 211 19.44 -9.23 20.46
C SER A 211 19.21 -8.17 21.53
N GLY A 212 19.71 -8.40 22.75
CA GLY A 212 19.79 -7.39 23.82
C GLY A 212 18.62 -7.31 24.81
N ASP A 213 18.74 -6.38 25.77
CA ASP A 213 17.96 -6.26 27.02
C ASP A 213 16.50 -5.76 26.85
N GLY A 214 15.85 -6.02 25.71
CA GLY A 214 14.49 -5.54 25.45
C GLY A 214 13.68 -6.45 24.52
N PHE A 215 12.54 -6.94 25.02
CA PHE A 215 11.54 -7.69 24.27
C PHE A 215 10.64 -6.76 23.45
N SER A 216 11.14 -6.12 22.39
CA SER A 216 10.26 -5.44 21.44
C SER A 216 10.35 -6.07 20.07
N ASN A 217 9.38 -6.94 19.77
CA ASN A 217 9.05 -7.36 18.41
C ASN A 217 8.07 -6.39 17.76
N ASP A 218 7.79 -5.24 18.39
CA ASP A 218 6.82 -4.28 17.86
C ASP A 218 7.31 -3.73 16.52
N ILE A 219 6.36 -3.59 15.60
CA ILE A 219 6.58 -2.99 14.30
C ILE A 219 6.00 -1.59 14.38
N ASP A 220 6.86 -0.58 14.23
CA ASP A 220 6.42 0.81 14.21
C ASP A 220 5.72 1.15 12.89
N ALA A 221 4.66 1.95 12.99
CA ALA A 221 3.82 2.32 11.86
C ALA A 221 4.58 3.14 10.79
N ALA A 222 5.49 4.03 11.21
CA ALA A 222 6.23 4.88 10.27
C ALA A 222 7.28 4.10 9.44
N PRO A 223 8.14 3.25 10.03
CA PRO A 223 9.00 2.33 9.28
C PRO A 223 8.23 1.43 8.32
N LEU A 224 7.09 0.87 8.76
CA LEU A 224 6.24 0.04 7.90
C LEU A 224 5.69 0.82 6.69
N GLY A 225 5.16 2.01 6.92
CA GLY A 225 4.71 2.90 5.85
C GLY A 225 5.83 3.22 4.86
N ALA A 226 7.03 3.53 5.35
CA ALA A 226 8.19 3.82 4.50
C ALA A 226 8.60 2.63 3.63
N VAL A 227 8.54 1.39 4.14
CA VAL A 227 8.82 0.17 3.36
C VAL A 227 7.78 -0.07 2.28
N ILE A 228 6.49 0.07 2.62
CA ILE A 228 5.38 -0.07 1.67
C ILE A 228 5.52 0.96 0.54
N ASP A 229 5.74 2.22 0.90
CA ASP A 229 5.92 3.33 -0.04
C ASP A 229 7.17 3.15 -0.89
N ALA A 230 8.26 2.62 -0.34
CA ALA A 230 9.47 2.33 -1.10
C ALA A 230 9.20 1.29 -2.20
N GLY A 231 8.67 0.12 -1.84
CA GLY A 231 8.37 -0.95 -2.80
C GLY A 231 7.37 -0.49 -3.87
N SER A 232 6.31 0.18 -3.43
CA SER A 232 5.27 0.65 -4.33
C SER A 232 5.77 1.74 -5.29
N ARG A 233 6.58 2.70 -4.84
CA ARG A 233 7.25 3.67 -5.75
C ARG A 233 8.28 3.01 -6.66
N GLY A 234 8.87 1.90 -6.24
CA GLY A 234 9.77 1.07 -7.05
C GLY A 234 9.07 0.25 -8.14
N GLY A 235 7.75 0.37 -8.31
CA GLY A 235 6.99 -0.35 -9.34
C GLY A 235 6.74 -1.83 -9.03
N VAL A 236 7.06 -2.30 -7.82
CA VAL A 236 6.90 -3.73 -7.45
C VAL A 236 5.60 -4.00 -6.70
N THR A 237 5.09 -5.22 -6.84
CA THR A 237 3.89 -5.63 -6.08
C THR A 237 4.26 -5.77 -4.61
N VAL A 238 3.68 -4.95 -3.74
CA VAL A 238 3.89 -5.03 -2.29
C VAL A 238 2.79 -5.87 -1.67
N VAL A 239 3.15 -6.91 -0.95
CA VAL A 239 2.22 -7.80 -0.25
C VAL A 239 2.49 -7.71 1.25
N CYS A 240 1.53 -7.20 2.02
CA CYS A 240 1.62 -7.11 3.47
C CYS A 240 0.82 -8.25 4.11
N ASP A 241 1.48 -9.11 4.91
CA ASP A 241 0.80 -10.03 5.81
C ASP A 241 0.46 -9.29 7.11
N VAL A 242 -0.81 -9.03 7.37
CA VAL A 242 -1.25 -8.11 8.42
C VAL A 242 -1.75 -8.89 9.63
N ALA A 243 -1.25 -8.51 10.82
CA ALA A 243 -1.76 -9.01 12.09
C ALA A 243 -3.28 -8.83 12.17
N ARG A 244 -4.00 -9.86 12.65
CA ARG A 244 -5.47 -9.77 12.81
C ARG A 244 -5.88 -8.75 13.88
N ARG A 245 -5.01 -8.49 14.86
CA ARG A 245 -5.28 -7.56 15.95
C ARG A 245 -4.95 -6.13 15.49
N PRO A 246 -5.90 -5.18 15.58
CA PRO A 246 -5.63 -3.79 15.25
C PRO A 246 -4.49 -3.21 16.09
N SER A 247 -3.63 -2.48 15.39
CA SER A 247 -2.47 -1.72 15.87
C SER A 247 -2.16 -0.62 14.85
N ALA A 248 -1.38 0.39 15.24
CA ALA A 248 -0.99 1.47 14.33
C ALA A 248 -0.31 0.94 13.04
N ALA A 249 0.52 -0.10 13.15
CA ALA A 249 1.14 -0.75 11.99
C ALA A 249 0.12 -1.44 11.08
N SER A 250 -0.81 -2.22 11.65
CA SER A 250 -1.85 -2.88 10.86
C SER A 250 -2.77 -1.87 10.16
N GLU A 251 -3.05 -0.72 10.79
CA GLU A 251 -3.84 0.36 10.21
C GLU A 251 -3.13 1.01 9.02
N VAL A 252 -1.82 1.28 9.15
CA VAL A 252 -1.00 1.78 8.01
C VAL A 252 -1.00 0.77 6.85
N ALA A 253 -0.78 -0.52 7.12
CA ALA A 253 -0.79 -1.52 6.05
C ALA A 253 -2.13 -1.62 5.32
N VAL A 254 -3.24 -1.61 6.07
CA VAL A 254 -4.60 -1.68 5.51
C VAL A 254 -4.96 -0.41 4.75
N ALA A 255 -4.62 0.77 5.28
CA ALA A 255 -4.91 2.06 4.64
C ALA A 255 -4.08 2.30 3.37
N SER A 256 -2.85 1.80 3.32
CA SER A 256 -1.94 1.96 2.16
C SER A 256 -2.24 0.98 1.00
N ALA A 257 -3.05 -0.04 1.24
CA ALA A 257 -3.36 -1.08 0.26
C ALA A 257 -4.35 -0.61 -0.82
N ASP A 258 -4.14 -1.04 -2.06
CA ASP A 258 -5.10 -0.88 -3.16
C ASP A 258 -6.22 -1.94 -3.07
N LEU A 259 -5.93 -3.08 -2.44
CA LEU A 259 -6.85 -4.17 -2.14
C LEU A 259 -6.53 -4.81 -0.78
N VAL A 260 -7.56 -5.08 0.02
CA VAL A 260 -7.42 -5.89 1.24
C VAL A 260 -8.10 -7.24 1.05
N VAL A 261 -7.37 -8.30 1.37
CA VAL A 261 -7.80 -9.68 1.21
C VAL A 261 -8.01 -10.31 2.58
N LEU A 262 -9.26 -10.59 2.91
CA LEU A 262 -9.62 -11.32 4.13
C LEU A 262 -9.70 -12.82 3.84
N VAL A 263 -8.86 -13.63 4.49
CA VAL A 263 -8.84 -15.08 4.31
C VAL A 263 -9.70 -15.77 5.36
N THR A 264 -10.67 -16.57 4.92
CA THR A 264 -11.52 -17.33 5.84
C THR A 264 -11.86 -18.73 5.31
N SER A 265 -12.30 -19.60 6.21
CA SER A 265 -12.81 -20.93 5.89
C SER A 265 -14.34 -20.90 5.79
N ALA A 266 -14.90 -21.74 4.91
CA ALA A 266 -16.33 -21.89 4.73
C ALA A 266 -16.96 -22.71 5.88
N ASP A 267 -16.85 -22.24 7.11
CA ASP A 267 -17.54 -22.79 8.27
C ASP A 267 -18.09 -21.66 9.15
N VAL A 268 -19.12 -21.97 9.93
CA VAL A 268 -19.90 -20.96 10.67
C VAL A 268 -19.03 -20.14 11.61
N ARG A 269 -18.14 -20.79 12.37
CA ARG A 269 -17.29 -20.12 13.36
C ARG A 269 -16.27 -19.20 12.69
N SER A 270 -15.67 -19.68 11.59
CA SER A 270 -14.74 -18.90 10.77
C SER A 270 -15.42 -17.70 10.12
N CYS A 271 -16.67 -17.84 9.65
CA CYS A 271 -17.44 -16.74 9.09
C CYS A 271 -17.80 -15.69 10.15
N ALA A 272 -18.21 -16.11 11.35
CA ALA A 272 -18.50 -15.19 12.44
C ALA A 272 -17.27 -14.38 12.88
N ALA A 273 -16.10 -15.04 13.00
CA ALA A 273 -14.85 -14.35 13.31
C ALA A 273 -14.43 -13.41 12.16
N ALA A 274 -14.58 -13.86 10.92
CA ALA A 274 -14.28 -13.05 9.73
C ALA A 274 -15.16 -11.81 9.63
N ALA A 275 -16.45 -11.90 9.97
CA ALA A 275 -17.36 -10.75 9.98
C ALA A 275 -16.89 -9.67 10.98
N ALA A 276 -16.41 -10.06 12.15
CA ALA A 276 -15.85 -9.11 13.13
C ALA A 276 -14.57 -8.43 12.61
N THR A 277 -13.67 -9.18 11.98
CA THR A 277 -12.46 -8.59 11.35
C THR A 277 -12.83 -7.71 10.14
N ALA A 278 -13.82 -8.10 9.34
CA ALA A 278 -14.25 -7.35 8.15
C ALA A 278 -14.75 -5.95 8.49
N GLN A 279 -15.42 -5.75 9.63
CA GLN A 279 -15.89 -4.43 10.06
C GLN A 279 -14.74 -3.43 10.22
N TRP A 280 -13.68 -3.82 10.92
CA TRP A 280 -12.49 -2.98 11.11
C TRP A 280 -11.75 -2.74 9.79
N VAL A 281 -11.52 -3.79 8.99
CA VAL A 281 -10.79 -3.67 7.73
C VAL A 281 -11.52 -2.77 6.74
N THR A 282 -12.84 -2.95 6.59
CA THR A 282 -13.64 -2.17 5.63
C THR A 282 -13.76 -0.70 6.04
N ALA A 283 -13.75 -0.42 7.35
CA ALA A 283 -13.73 0.96 7.85
C ALA A 283 -12.42 1.69 7.48
N ALA A 284 -11.29 0.96 7.44
CA ALA A 284 -10.01 1.51 7.02
C ALA A 284 -9.81 1.51 5.49
N ASN A 285 -10.37 0.51 4.78
CA ASN A 285 -10.23 0.39 3.33
C ASN A 285 -11.49 -0.23 2.68
N PRO A 286 -12.23 0.52 1.83
CA PRO A 286 -13.45 0.02 1.19
C PRO A 286 -13.17 -1.05 0.11
N ASN A 287 -11.94 -1.12 -0.42
CA ASN A 287 -11.55 -2.11 -1.41
C ASN A 287 -11.17 -3.42 -0.73
N THR A 288 -12.13 -4.03 -0.04
CA THR A 288 -11.93 -5.26 0.73
C THR A 288 -12.74 -6.40 0.13
N GLY A 289 -12.11 -7.57 0.01
CA GLY A 289 -12.75 -8.78 -0.47
C GLY A 289 -12.22 -10.04 0.23
N ALA A 290 -12.98 -11.13 0.12
CA ALA A 290 -12.71 -12.38 0.83
C ALA A 290 -12.14 -13.47 -0.09
N VAL A 291 -11.13 -14.19 0.41
CA VAL A 291 -10.72 -15.49 -0.14
C VAL A 291 -11.27 -16.59 0.76
N VAL A 292 -12.13 -17.44 0.18
CA VAL A 292 -12.87 -18.47 0.91
C VAL A 292 -12.26 -19.84 0.66
N ARG A 293 -11.84 -20.49 1.74
CA ARG A 293 -11.36 -21.88 1.72
C ARG A 293 -12.50 -22.84 2.04
N GLY A 294 -12.94 -23.59 1.04
CA GLY A 294 -13.93 -24.67 1.19
C GLY A 294 -13.34 -26.02 0.80
N PRO A 295 -14.17 -27.07 0.61
CA PRO A 295 -15.60 -27.09 0.89
C PRO A 295 -15.89 -27.00 2.38
N ALA A 296 -17.08 -26.50 2.71
CA ALA A 296 -17.58 -26.46 4.07
C ALA A 296 -17.92 -27.86 4.58
N PRO A 297 -17.58 -28.21 5.84
CA PRO A 297 -18.10 -29.42 6.48
C PRO A 297 -19.63 -29.48 6.48
N GLY A 298 -20.29 -28.31 6.61
CA GLY A 298 -21.75 -28.18 6.63
C GLY A 298 -22.37 -27.68 5.31
N GLY A 299 -21.66 -27.76 4.18
CA GLY A 299 -22.20 -27.36 2.87
C GLY A 299 -22.38 -25.85 2.63
N LEU A 300 -21.88 -24.99 3.52
CA LEU A 300 -21.84 -23.54 3.35
C LEU A 300 -21.12 -23.16 2.05
N ARG A 301 -21.82 -22.48 1.13
CA ARG A 301 -21.27 -22.11 -0.17
C ARG A 301 -20.56 -20.76 -0.09
N PRO A 302 -19.63 -20.43 -1.01
CA PRO A 302 -18.96 -19.13 -1.01
C PRO A 302 -19.90 -17.92 -1.01
N VAL A 303 -21.04 -18.00 -1.71
CA VAL A 303 -22.07 -16.93 -1.71
C VAL A 303 -22.71 -16.73 -0.32
N ASP A 304 -22.84 -17.81 0.45
CA ASP A 304 -23.37 -17.74 1.81
C ASP A 304 -22.32 -17.13 2.75
N VAL A 305 -21.04 -17.48 2.55
CA VAL A 305 -19.90 -16.84 3.26
C VAL A 305 -19.84 -15.34 2.95
N ALA A 306 -19.95 -14.94 1.69
CA ALA A 306 -19.95 -13.52 1.27
C ALA A 306 -20.98 -12.70 2.05
N ARG A 307 -22.20 -13.24 2.14
CA ARG A 307 -23.32 -12.63 2.85
C ARG A 307 -23.14 -12.57 4.36
N ILE A 308 -22.57 -13.62 4.97
CA ILE A 308 -22.31 -13.63 6.44
C ILE A 308 -21.18 -12.66 6.80
N VAL A 309 -20.11 -12.66 6.02
CA VAL A 309 -18.93 -11.82 6.27
C VAL A 309 -19.17 -10.36 5.86
N GLY A 310 -20.07 -10.12 4.91
CA GLY A 310 -20.36 -8.78 4.37
C GLY A 310 -19.31 -8.31 3.36
N LEU A 311 -18.62 -9.24 2.69
CA LEU A 311 -17.55 -8.94 1.73
C LEU A 311 -17.75 -9.70 0.41
N PRO A 312 -17.41 -9.11 -0.76
CA PRO A 312 -17.39 -9.83 -2.02
C PRO A 312 -16.33 -10.94 -1.99
N VAL A 313 -16.61 -12.07 -2.64
CA VAL A 313 -15.65 -13.18 -2.77
C VAL A 313 -14.74 -12.92 -3.95
N LEU A 314 -13.45 -12.75 -3.70
CA LEU A 314 -12.41 -12.58 -4.72
C LEU A 314 -12.02 -13.92 -5.34
N ALA A 315 -11.91 -14.95 -4.49
CA ALA A 315 -11.58 -16.30 -4.89
C ALA A 315 -12.20 -17.32 -3.93
N ALA A 316 -12.59 -18.47 -4.45
CA ALA A 316 -12.98 -19.64 -3.66
C ALA A 316 -12.06 -20.82 -4.02
N MET A 317 -11.38 -21.37 -3.02
CA MET A 317 -10.39 -22.44 -3.24
C MET A 317 -10.65 -23.66 -2.36
N ARG A 318 -10.23 -24.81 -2.88
CA ARG A 318 -10.09 -26.04 -2.08
C ARG A 318 -8.87 -25.94 -1.16
N PRO A 319 -8.73 -26.78 -0.12
CA PRO A 319 -7.54 -26.80 0.70
C PRO A 319 -6.35 -27.21 -0.18
N GLN A 320 -5.22 -26.55 0.01
CA GLN A 320 -4.00 -26.88 -0.70
C GLN A 320 -3.32 -28.07 0.00
N PRO A 321 -3.14 -29.21 -0.68
CA PRO A 321 -2.47 -30.36 -0.08
C PRO A 321 -0.98 -30.08 0.13
N GLY A 322 -0.42 -30.68 1.20
CA GLY A 322 1.02 -30.72 1.45
C GLY A 322 1.63 -29.43 1.99
N ILE A 323 0.84 -28.44 2.43
CA ILE A 323 1.36 -27.18 3.01
C ILE A 323 2.30 -27.50 4.17
N ASP A 324 1.86 -28.28 5.16
CA ASP A 324 2.64 -28.53 6.37
C ASP A 324 4.01 -29.14 6.04
N THR A 325 4.03 -30.15 5.17
CA THR A 325 5.29 -30.76 4.71
C THR A 325 6.17 -29.80 3.92
N ALA A 326 5.59 -28.88 3.15
CA ALA A 326 6.37 -27.89 2.40
C ALA A 326 7.00 -26.85 3.34
N LEU A 327 6.26 -26.36 4.33
CA LEU A 327 6.76 -25.41 5.32
C LEU A 327 7.92 -26.00 6.14
N GLU A 328 7.83 -27.27 6.51
CA GLU A 328 8.90 -27.99 7.21
C GLU A 328 10.12 -28.35 6.32
N ARG A 329 10.01 -28.20 4.99
CA ARG A 329 11.03 -28.64 4.02
C ARG A 329 11.48 -27.51 3.10
N GLY A 330 11.81 -26.36 3.69
CA GLY A 330 12.42 -25.24 2.98
C GLY A 330 11.42 -24.35 2.27
N GLY A 331 10.22 -24.21 2.85
CA GLY A 331 9.23 -23.21 2.50
C GLY A 331 8.28 -23.57 1.36
N LEU A 332 7.30 -22.69 1.18
CA LEU A 332 6.22 -22.82 0.22
C LEU A 332 6.72 -22.71 -1.23
N GLN A 333 6.31 -23.65 -2.08
CA GLN A 333 6.43 -23.54 -3.54
C GLN A 333 5.06 -23.69 -4.19
N VAL A 334 4.50 -22.59 -4.67
CA VAL A 334 3.15 -22.57 -5.22
C VAL A 334 3.18 -22.89 -6.71
N ARG A 335 2.57 -24.02 -7.09
CA ARG A 335 2.36 -24.35 -8.50
C ARG A 335 1.21 -23.51 -9.06
N PRO A 336 1.32 -22.88 -10.25
CA PRO A 336 0.27 -22.00 -10.78
C PRO A 336 -1.11 -22.65 -10.90
N ARG A 337 -1.16 -23.97 -11.15
CA ARG A 337 -2.41 -24.73 -11.30
C ARG A 337 -2.98 -25.30 -9.99
N SER A 338 -2.27 -25.16 -8.87
CA SER A 338 -2.76 -25.64 -7.58
C SER A 338 -3.91 -24.76 -7.05
N PRO A 339 -4.72 -25.22 -6.07
CA PRO A 339 -5.77 -24.40 -5.48
C PRO A 339 -5.27 -23.04 -4.98
N LEU A 340 -4.14 -23.03 -4.28
CA LEU A 340 -3.51 -21.80 -3.78
C LEU A 340 -2.97 -20.91 -4.91
N GLY A 341 -2.32 -21.50 -5.92
CA GLY A 341 -1.78 -20.75 -7.07
C GLY A 341 -2.86 -20.17 -7.99
N LYS A 342 -4.05 -20.78 -8.04
CA LYS A 342 -5.22 -20.21 -8.72
C LYS A 342 -5.78 -19.01 -7.93
N ALA A 343 -6.00 -19.18 -6.63
CA ALA A 343 -6.51 -18.11 -5.77
C ALA A 343 -5.58 -16.88 -5.75
N ALA A 344 -4.26 -17.10 -5.67
CA ALA A 344 -3.27 -16.03 -5.74
C ALA A 344 -3.35 -15.23 -7.05
N ARG A 345 -3.53 -15.90 -8.19
CA ARG A 345 -3.69 -15.24 -9.50
C ARG A 345 -5.03 -14.53 -9.66
N GLU A 346 -6.11 -15.05 -9.08
CA GLU A 346 -7.40 -14.37 -9.04
C GLU A 346 -7.30 -13.06 -8.23
N VAL A 347 -6.64 -13.09 -7.07
CA VAL A 347 -6.35 -11.89 -6.28
C VAL A 347 -5.51 -10.88 -7.08
N LEU A 348 -4.41 -11.32 -7.71
CA LEU A 348 -3.59 -10.43 -8.54
C LEU A 348 -4.36 -9.86 -9.74
N SER A 349 -5.25 -10.66 -10.36
CA SER A 349 -6.08 -10.18 -11.47
C SER A 349 -7.01 -9.04 -11.02
N VAL A 350 -7.62 -9.16 -9.84
CA VAL A 350 -8.46 -8.08 -9.28
C VAL A 350 -7.60 -6.86 -8.96
N LEU A 351 -6.42 -7.07 -8.35
CA LEU A 351 -5.48 -6.00 -8.02
C LEU A 351 -5.05 -5.21 -9.26
N CYS A 352 -4.73 -5.88 -10.37
CA CYS A 352 -4.37 -5.24 -11.64
C CYS A 352 -5.54 -4.53 -12.33
N GLN A 353 -6.79 -4.87 -12.00
CA GLN A 353 -7.98 -4.28 -12.61
C GLN A 353 -8.39 -2.94 -11.99
N ASN A 354 -7.70 -2.47 -10.95
CA ASN A 354 -7.93 -1.18 -10.27
C ASN A 354 -9.41 -1.00 -9.85
N PRO A 355 -9.85 -1.72 -8.80
CA PRO A 355 -11.27 -1.85 -8.49
C PRO A 355 -11.84 -0.56 -7.89
N GLN A 356 -12.66 0.15 -8.67
CA GLN A 356 -13.93 0.58 -8.12
C GLN A 356 -14.80 -0.67 -8.08
N LEU A 357 -14.84 -1.35 -6.93
CA LEU A 357 -15.82 -2.43 -6.72
C LEU A 357 -17.21 -1.81 -6.89
N LEU A 358 -17.75 -1.99 -8.08
CA LEU A 358 -19.09 -1.57 -8.47
C LEU A 358 -20.07 -2.03 -7.40
N SER A 359 -20.86 -1.09 -6.88
CA SER A 359 -22.06 -1.40 -6.11
C SER A 359 -23.00 -2.23 -6.99
N MET A 360 -22.84 -3.54 -6.99
CA MET A 360 -23.76 -4.45 -7.65
C MET A 360 -24.99 -4.69 -6.75
N THR A 361 -25.75 -3.63 -6.50
CA THR A 361 -27.08 -3.73 -5.91
C THR A 361 -28.20 -3.66 -6.97
N GLU A 362 -27.89 -3.49 -8.26
CA GLU A 362 -28.91 -3.46 -9.31
C GLU A 362 -28.55 -4.40 -10.46
N LEU A 363 -28.92 -5.67 -10.28
CA LEU A 363 -29.25 -6.60 -11.36
C LEU A 363 -30.22 -7.64 -10.78
N ALA A 364 -31.34 -7.12 -10.28
CA ALA A 364 -32.57 -7.85 -10.02
C ALA A 364 -33.74 -6.94 -10.43
N ALA A 365 -33.85 -6.73 -11.74
CA ALA A 365 -35.05 -6.30 -12.44
C ALA A 365 -35.12 -7.10 -13.74
#